data_AF-A0A1F4JIN7-F1
#
_entry.id   AF-A0A1F4JIN7-F1
#
_cell.length_a   1.000
_cell.length_b   1.000
_cell.length_c   1.000
_cell.angle_alpha   90.00
_cell.angle_beta   90.00
_cell.angle_gamma   90.00
#
_symmetry.space_group_name_H-M   'P 1'
#
loop_
_entity.id
_entity.type
_entity.pdbx_description
1 polymer ?
#
loop_
_entity_poly.entity_id
_entity_poly.type
_entity_poly.pdbx_seq_one_letter_code
_entity_poly.pdbx_strand_id
1 'polypeptide(L)'
;MSVRFLLDTNVLSELMRAAPAPEVLDWFDQNRKAPMLTSAISQAEILTGIALLPSGKRRTALDEAAQKMFEQDFAEHICGFDASAAGPYAQIVAARSREGRPVSTEDAQIAAISVAGGLTLVTRNTKDFQG
;
A
#
# COMPACT_ATOMS: atom_id res chain seq x y z
N MET A 1 4.48 -1.65 22.75
CA MET A 1 4.02 -0.74 21.67
C MET A 1 2.98 -1.48 20.85
N SER A 2 1.86 -0.84 20.50
CA SER A 2 0.86 -1.46 19.63
C SER A 2 1.38 -1.51 18.19
N VAL A 3 1.14 -2.62 17.49
CA VAL A 3 1.49 -2.78 16.08
C VAL A 3 0.72 -1.76 15.24
N ARG A 4 1.39 -1.20 14.23
CA ARG A 4 0.80 -0.33 13.21
C ARG A 4 1.06 -0.93 11.84
N PHE A 5 0.11 -0.77 10.93
CA PHE A 5 0.15 -1.40 9.62
C PHE A 5 0.31 -0.37 8.51
N LEU A 6 1.09 -0.72 7.48
CA LEU A 6 1.09 -0.04 6.19
C LEU A 6 0.41 -0.98 5.18
N LEU A 7 -0.73 -0.56 4.64
CA LEU A 7 -1.49 -1.33 3.66
C LEU A 7 -0.94 -1.08 2.26
N ASP A 8 -0.63 -2.15 1.58
CA ASP A 8 -0.16 -2.14 0.19
C ASP A 8 -1.32 -1.98 -0.81
N THR A 9 -1.00 -1.61 -2.04
CA THR A 9 -1.92 -1.30 -3.13
C THR A 9 -2.86 -2.45 -3.45
N ASN A 10 -2.37 -3.70 -3.40
CA ASN A 10 -3.20 -4.87 -3.65
C ASN A 10 -4.27 -5.08 -2.55
N VAL A 11 -3.98 -4.73 -1.30
CA VAL A 11 -4.94 -4.84 -0.19
C VAL A 11 -6.02 -3.77 -0.34
N LEU A 12 -5.61 -2.52 -0.61
CA LEU A 12 -6.53 -1.41 -0.81
C LEU A 12 -7.44 -1.63 -2.02
N SER A 13 -6.85 -2.09 -3.13
CA SER A 13 -7.61 -2.42 -4.35
C SER A 13 -8.65 -3.51 -4.11
N GLU A 14 -8.36 -4.49 -3.25
CA GLU A 14 -9.29 -5.54 -2.88
C GLU A 14 -10.46 -5.01 -2.05
N LEU A 15 -10.21 -4.09 -1.10
CA LEU A 15 -11.25 -3.43 -0.29
C LEU A 15 -12.19 -2.56 -1.13
N MET A 16 -11.72 -2.03 -2.26
CA MET A 16 -12.54 -1.24 -3.18
C MET A 16 -13.48 -2.09 -4.04
N ARG A 17 -13.33 -3.42 -4.05
CA ARG A 17 -14.20 -4.29 -4.86
C ARG A 17 -15.58 -4.39 -4.24
N ALA A 18 -16.60 -4.57 -5.08
CA ALA A 18 -17.97 -4.81 -4.62
C ALA A 18 -18.11 -6.08 -3.75
N ALA A 19 -17.26 -7.07 -4.00
CA ALA A 19 -17.14 -8.28 -3.19
C ALA A 19 -15.65 -8.55 -2.94
N PRO A 20 -15.07 -8.02 -1.84
CA PRO A 20 -13.70 -8.29 -1.44
C PRO A 20 -13.51 -9.76 -1.03
N ALA A 21 -12.29 -10.26 -1.18
CA ALA A 21 -11.92 -11.58 -0.68
C ALA A 21 -12.18 -11.70 0.85
N PRO A 22 -12.82 -12.78 1.32
CA PRO A 22 -13.12 -12.98 2.75
C PRO A 22 -11.87 -12.89 3.63
N GLU A 23 -10.73 -13.41 3.16
CA GLU A 23 -9.48 -13.39 3.93
C GLU A 23 -9.02 -11.95 4.27
N VAL A 24 -9.25 -11.00 3.36
CA VAL A 24 -8.90 -9.58 3.58
C VAL A 24 -9.85 -8.98 4.61
N LEU A 25 -11.15 -9.25 4.50
CA LEU A 25 -12.15 -8.76 5.45
C LEU A 25 -11.90 -9.32 6.86
N ASP A 26 -11.66 -10.62 6.98
CA ASP A 26 -11.36 -11.29 8.25
C ASP A 26 -10.11 -10.71 8.90
N TRP A 27 -9.07 -10.42 8.12
CA TRP A 27 -7.85 -9.79 8.62
C TRP A 27 -8.14 -8.36 9.14
N PHE A 28 -8.94 -7.58 8.41
CA PHE A 28 -9.34 -6.24 8.85
C PHE A 28 -10.12 -6.28 10.17
N ASP A 29 -11.09 -7.18 10.28
CA ASP A 29 -11.91 -7.32 11.48
C ASP A 29 -11.08 -7.70 12.71
N GLN A 30 -10.10 -8.59 12.54
CA GLN A 30 -9.16 -8.99 13.60
C GLN A 30 -8.25 -7.84 14.03
N ASN A 31 -7.91 -6.93 13.10
CA ASN A 31 -6.96 -5.85 13.33
C ASN A 31 -7.59 -4.47 13.49
N ARG A 32 -8.92 -4.37 13.60
CA ARG A 32 -9.69 -3.11 13.60
C ARG A 32 -9.25 -2.05 14.62
N LYS A 33 -8.54 -2.45 15.67
CA LYS A 33 -8.04 -1.55 16.74
C LYS A 33 -6.62 -1.03 16.48
N ALA A 34 -5.91 -1.63 15.53
CA ALA A 34 -4.57 -1.21 15.16
C ALA A 34 -4.64 -0.02 14.19
N PRO A 35 -3.77 0.98 14.33
CA PRO A 35 -3.65 2.04 13.33
C PRO A 35 -3.25 1.44 11.98
N MET A 36 -4.03 1.77 10.95
CA MET A 36 -3.78 1.37 9.57
C MET A 36 -3.47 2.62 8.75
N LEU A 37 -2.37 2.57 8.02
CA LEU A 37 -1.89 3.63 7.15
C LEU A 37 -1.74 3.07 5.73
N THR A 38 -1.62 3.96 4.75
CA THR A 38 -1.23 3.62 3.38
C THR A 38 -0.07 4.51 2.94
N SER A 39 0.49 4.26 1.76
CA SER A 39 1.54 5.09 1.17
C SER A 39 0.99 5.98 0.05
N ALA A 40 1.63 7.13 -0.14
CA ALA A 40 1.39 7.98 -1.31
C ALA A 40 1.72 7.26 -2.63
N ILE A 41 2.61 6.25 -2.59
CA ILE A 41 2.93 5.40 -3.73
C ILE A 41 1.72 4.54 -4.11
N SER A 42 1.11 3.86 -3.13
CA SER A 42 -0.10 3.06 -3.32
C SER A 42 -1.29 3.91 -3.77
N GLN A 43 -1.41 5.13 -3.24
CA GLN A 43 -2.38 6.10 -3.73
C GLN A 43 -2.14 6.44 -5.20
N ALA A 44 -0.90 6.74 -5.59
CA ALA A 44 -0.56 7.05 -6.98
C ALA A 44 -0.83 5.86 -7.93
N GLU A 45 -0.55 4.63 -7.52
CA GLU A 45 -0.85 3.44 -8.31
C GLU A 45 -2.35 3.25 -8.56
N ILE A 46 -3.18 3.40 -7.51
CA ILE A 46 -4.64 3.31 -7.64
C ILE A 46 -5.16 4.41 -8.56
N LEU A 47 -4.77 5.67 -8.34
CA LEU A 47 -5.22 6.79 -9.15
C LEU A 47 -4.78 6.66 -10.61
N THR A 48 -3.56 6.14 -10.86
CA THR A 48 -3.08 5.85 -12.21
C THR A 48 -3.91 4.76 -12.88
N GLY A 49 -4.18 3.67 -12.17
CA GLY A 49 -5.01 2.57 -12.67
C GLY A 49 -6.41 3.03 -13.08
N ILE A 50 -7.01 3.95 -12.31
CA ILE A 50 -8.32 4.53 -12.63
C ILE A 50 -8.23 5.51 -13.82
N ALA A 51 -7.21 6.36 -13.85
CA ALA A 51 -7.00 7.33 -14.93
C ALA A 51 -6.82 6.68 -16.30
N LEU A 52 -6.23 5.48 -16.34
CA LEU A 52 -6.04 4.68 -17.55
C LEU A 52 -7.33 4.02 -18.07
N LEU A 53 -8.42 3.99 -17.28
CA LEU A 53 -9.69 3.43 -17.74
C LEU A 53 -10.38 4.35 -18.76
N PRO A 54 -11.05 3.77 -19.78
CA PRO A 54 -11.95 4.53 -20.63
C PRO A 54 -13.04 5.22 -19.81
N SER A 55 -13.45 6.41 -20.25
CA SER A 55 -14.56 7.14 -19.66
C SER A 55 -15.83 6.27 -19.64
N GLY A 56 -16.50 6.20 -18.49
CA GLY A 56 -17.73 5.43 -18.33
C GLY A 56 -18.02 5.08 -16.88
N LYS A 57 -19.14 4.41 -16.66
CA LYS A 57 -19.67 4.09 -15.31
C LYS A 57 -18.64 3.42 -14.39
N ARG A 58 -17.83 2.50 -14.93
CA ARG A 58 -16.82 1.79 -14.16
C ARG A 58 -15.74 2.73 -13.63
N ARG A 59 -15.24 3.65 -14.46
CA ARG A 59 -14.24 4.63 -14.05
C ARG A 59 -14.80 5.55 -12.99
N THR A 60 -15.98 6.13 -13.23
CA THR A 60 -16.66 7.02 -12.27
C THR A 60 -16.85 6.35 -10.90
N ALA A 61 -17.34 5.11 -10.87
CA ALA A 61 -17.53 4.39 -9.62
C ALA A 61 -16.21 4.13 -8.85
N LEU A 62 -15.12 3.85 -9.57
CA LEU A 62 -13.81 3.66 -8.95
C LEU A 62 -13.18 4.97 -8.49
N ASP A 63 -13.34 6.07 -9.26
CA ASP A 63 -12.93 7.42 -8.86
C ASP A 63 -13.63 7.81 -7.55
N GLU A 64 -14.95 7.64 -7.46
CA GLU A 64 -15.72 7.91 -6.24
C GLU A 64 -15.26 7.06 -5.04
N ALA A 65 -15.00 5.76 -5.28
CA ALA A 65 -14.51 4.86 -4.24
C ALA A 65 -13.10 5.24 -3.75
N ALA A 66 -12.19 5.59 -4.66
CA ALA A 66 -10.84 6.03 -4.33
C ALA A 66 -10.85 7.35 -3.57
N GLN A 67 -11.68 8.31 -4.01
CA GLN A 67 -11.85 9.58 -3.32
C GLN A 67 -12.33 9.36 -1.89
N LYS A 68 -13.37 8.55 -1.69
CA LYS A 68 -13.87 8.20 -0.35
C LYS A 68 -12.76 7.58 0.51
N MET A 69 -12.04 6.60 -0.02
CA MET A 69 -10.96 5.92 0.70
C MET A 69 -9.86 6.90 1.13
N PHE A 70 -9.34 7.72 0.21
CA PHE A 70 -8.17 8.56 0.50
C PHE A 70 -8.52 9.87 1.21
N GLU A 71 -9.67 10.47 0.95
CA GLU A 71 -10.06 11.75 1.55
C GLU A 71 -10.87 11.60 2.84
N GLN A 72 -11.40 10.40 3.13
CA GLN A 72 -12.18 10.15 4.36
C GLN A 72 -11.49 9.11 5.24
N ASP A 73 -11.27 7.90 4.73
CA ASP A 73 -10.77 6.79 5.56
C ASP A 73 -9.27 6.95 5.89
N PHE A 74 -8.48 7.48 4.95
CA PHE A 74 -7.02 7.61 5.08
C PHE A 74 -6.49 9.05 5.06
N ALA A 75 -7.33 10.09 5.16
CA ALA A 75 -6.93 11.49 4.95
C ALA A 75 -5.67 11.92 5.73
N GLU A 76 -5.52 11.46 6.98
CA GLU A 76 -4.38 11.75 7.86
C GLU A 76 -3.39 10.58 8.00
N HIS A 77 -3.59 9.51 7.24
CA HIS A 77 -2.89 8.23 7.37
C HIS A 77 -2.19 7.81 6.07
N ILE A 78 -1.83 8.78 5.21
CA ILE A 78 -1.03 8.57 4.00
C ILE A 78 0.43 8.94 4.28
N CYS A 79 1.33 7.95 4.23
CA CYS A 79 2.76 8.13 4.40
C CYS A 79 3.44 8.48 3.07
N GLY A 80 4.22 9.55 3.04
CA GLY A 80 5.06 9.91 1.88
C GLY A 80 6.40 9.17 1.87
N PHE A 81 7.05 9.16 0.70
CA PHE A 81 8.47 8.79 0.60
C PHE A 81 9.33 10.04 0.85
N ASP A 82 9.87 10.16 2.08
CA ASP A 82 10.69 11.29 2.49
C ASP A 82 12.15 10.90 2.76
N ALA A 83 12.95 11.84 3.27
CA ALA A 83 14.36 11.61 3.57
C ALA A 83 14.60 10.47 4.58
N SER A 84 13.65 10.18 5.47
CA SER A 84 13.77 9.07 6.44
C SER A 84 13.69 7.70 5.76
N ALA A 85 12.96 7.61 4.63
CA ALA A 85 12.85 6.39 3.84
C ALA A 85 14.04 6.16 2.89
N ALA A 86 14.85 7.19 2.59
CA ALA A 86 15.95 7.08 1.63
C ALA A 86 17.03 6.05 2.04
N GLY A 87 17.38 6.00 3.32
CA GLY A 87 18.33 5.01 3.86
C GLY A 87 17.81 3.56 3.75
N PRO A 88 16.63 3.25 4.32
CA PRO A 88 15.99 1.96 4.14
C PRO A 88 15.84 1.53 2.67
N TYR A 89 15.42 2.45 1.79
CA TYR A 89 15.31 2.19 0.36
C TYR A 89 16.63 1.68 -0.25
N ALA A 90 17.72 2.42 -0.02
CA ALA A 90 19.02 2.04 -0.57
C ALA A 90 19.49 0.67 -0.06
N GLN A 91 19.23 0.37 1.21
CA GLN A 91 19.56 -0.92 1.81
C GLN A 91 18.75 -2.07 1.20
N ILE A 92 17.43 -1.88 1.05
CA ILE A 92 16.51 -2.87 0.46
C ILE A 92 16.93 -3.18 -0.97
N VAL A 93 17.09 -2.17 -1.82
CA VAL A 93 17.47 -2.34 -3.23
C VAL A 93 18.82 -3.04 -3.33
N ALA A 94 19.84 -2.58 -2.57
CA ALA A 94 21.17 -3.18 -2.61
C ALA A 94 21.20 -4.63 -2.10
N ALA A 95 20.41 -4.98 -1.08
CA ALA A 95 20.27 -6.36 -0.61
C ALA A 95 19.64 -7.24 -1.70
N ARG A 96 18.48 -6.84 -2.21
CA ARG A 96 17.73 -7.53 -3.27
C ARG A 96 18.55 -7.75 -4.54
N SER A 97 19.29 -6.74 -4.99
CA SER A 97 20.18 -6.85 -6.14
C SER A 97 21.31 -7.86 -5.91
N ARG A 98 21.94 -7.87 -4.72
CA ARG A 98 23.01 -8.83 -4.39
C ARG A 98 22.51 -10.27 -4.34
N GLU A 99 21.24 -10.47 -4.00
CA GLU A 99 20.59 -11.79 -4.00
C GLU A 99 20.11 -12.24 -5.39
N GLY A 100 20.29 -11.43 -6.43
CA GLY A 100 19.79 -11.72 -7.78
C GLY A 100 18.26 -11.68 -7.87
N ARG A 101 17.60 -10.98 -6.95
CA ARG A 101 16.14 -10.82 -6.88
C ARG A 101 15.79 -9.33 -6.86
N PRO A 102 16.00 -8.59 -7.96
CA PRO A 102 15.72 -7.15 -8.00
C PRO A 102 14.25 -6.87 -7.67
N VAL A 103 14.02 -5.77 -6.97
CA VAL A 103 12.70 -5.26 -6.57
C VAL A 103 12.34 -4.05 -7.42
N SER A 104 11.05 -3.81 -7.67
CA SER A 104 10.60 -2.60 -8.37
C SER A 104 10.91 -1.34 -7.54
N THR A 105 10.87 -0.16 -8.18
CA THR A 105 11.12 1.10 -7.46
C THR A 105 9.98 1.38 -6.49
N GLU A 106 8.76 1.13 -6.92
CA GLU A 106 7.51 1.34 -6.19
C GLU A 106 7.46 0.44 -4.95
N ASP A 107 7.71 -0.87 -5.10
CA ASP A 107 7.75 -1.81 -3.98
C ASP A 107 8.87 -1.44 -3.00
N ALA A 108 10.05 -1.05 -3.50
CA ALA A 108 11.15 -0.62 -2.64
C ALA A 108 10.81 0.65 -1.86
N GLN A 109 10.08 1.61 -2.46
CA GLN A 109 9.61 2.80 -1.77
C GLN A 109 8.58 2.45 -0.69
N ILE A 110 7.60 1.59 -1.00
CA ILE A 110 6.58 1.14 -0.04
C ILE A 110 7.25 0.42 1.15
N ALA A 111 8.18 -0.50 0.87
CA ALA A 111 8.94 -1.19 1.90
C ALA A 111 9.74 -0.22 2.75
N ALA A 112 10.43 0.74 2.12
CA ALA A 112 11.23 1.73 2.82
C ALA A 112 10.40 2.64 3.75
N ILE A 113 9.20 3.05 3.31
CA ILE A 113 8.24 3.80 4.14
C ILE A 113 7.85 2.97 5.36
N SER A 114 7.55 1.68 5.17
CA SER A 114 7.18 0.80 6.28
C SER A 114 8.31 0.68 7.31
N VAL A 115 9.55 0.51 6.86
CA VAL A 115 10.73 0.40 7.74
C VAL A 115 10.98 1.72 8.48
N ALA A 116 10.97 2.85 7.77
CA ALA A 116 11.19 4.16 8.37
C ALA A 116 10.12 4.51 9.42
N GLY A 117 8.86 4.13 9.17
CA GLY A 117 7.74 4.36 10.08
C GLY A 117 7.60 3.31 11.20
N GLY A 118 8.41 2.25 11.21
CA GLY A 118 8.22 1.11 12.12
C GLY A 118 6.84 0.47 11.98
N LEU A 119 6.38 0.33 10.72
CA LEU A 119 5.09 -0.22 10.34
C LEU A 119 5.26 -1.65 9.83
N THR A 120 4.29 -2.51 10.10
CA THR A 120 4.20 -3.83 9.47
C THR A 120 3.53 -3.68 8.11
N LEU A 121 4.24 -4.01 7.04
CA LEU A 121 3.68 -4.02 5.70
C LEU A 121 2.67 -5.15 5.53
N VAL A 122 1.48 -4.82 5.04
CA VAL A 122 0.37 -5.75 4.78
C VAL A 122 0.18 -5.83 3.28
N THR A 123 0.53 -6.98 2.71
CA THR A 123 0.54 -7.21 1.27
C THR A 123 0.17 -8.66 0.98
N ARG A 124 -0.45 -8.92 -0.16
CA ARG A 124 -0.62 -10.29 -0.70
C ARG A 124 0.66 -10.79 -1.38
N ASN A 125 1.59 -9.90 -1.73
CA ASN A 125 2.81 -10.22 -2.45
C ASN A 125 3.99 -10.48 -1.51
N THR A 126 3.82 -11.34 -0.51
CA THR A 126 4.84 -11.53 0.54
C THR A 126 6.23 -11.93 0.00
N LYS A 127 6.29 -12.57 -1.17
CA LYS A 127 7.54 -12.97 -1.82
C LYS A 127 8.41 -11.77 -2.21
N ASP A 128 7.77 -10.67 -2.60
CA ASP A 128 8.45 -9.45 -3.06
C ASP A 128 8.97 -8.60 -1.89
N PHE A 129 8.66 -9.01 -0.65
CA PHE A 129 9.12 -8.37 0.59
C PHE A 129 9.82 -9.31 1.58
N GLN A 130 10.02 -10.59 1.24
CA GLN A 130 10.78 -11.56 2.03
C GLN A 130 12.26 -11.59 1.59
N GLY A 131 13.17 -11.22 2.48
CA GLY A 131 14.63 -11.19 2.25
C GLY A 131 15.22 -9.87 2.71
#